data_AF-A0A2N2PRZ0-F1
#
_entry.id   AF-A0A2N2PRZ0-F1
#
_cell.length_a   1.000
_cell.length_b   1.000
_cell.length_c   1.000
_cell.angle_alpha   90.00
_cell.angle_beta   90.00
_cell.angle_gamma   90.00
#
_symmetry.space_group_name_H-M   'P 1'
#
loop_
_entity.id
_entity.type
_entity.pdbx_description
1 polymer ?
#
loop_
_entity_poly.entity_id
_entity_poly.type
_entity_poly.pdbx_seq_one_letter_code
_entity_poly.pdbx_strand_id
1 'polypeptide(L)'
;MTESDRRMVQAYLDRPLDDLMAELNLHTAETRGIGEFWQQIVEPLRQRICVEWDWCRVRKQAHFKNDMDLAVAVIGALSAQVLRLPIQVDLALIAAILVKGGLNVFCACE
;
A
#
# COMPACT_ATOMS: atom_id res chain seq x y z
N MET A 1 7.33 14.32 1.87
CA MET A 1 5.88 14.34 1.61
C MET A 1 5.38 15.77 1.79
N THR A 2 4.60 16.27 0.84
CA THR A 2 4.03 17.61 0.81
C THR A 2 2.61 17.64 1.37
N GLU A 3 2.04 18.83 1.59
CA GLU A 3 0.62 19.00 1.95
C GLU A 3 -0.34 18.56 0.84
N SER A 4 0.11 18.60 -0.42
CA SER A 4 -0.66 18.06 -1.54
C SER A 4 -0.76 16.55 -1.43
N ASP A 5 0.36 15.88 -1.14
CA ASP A 5 0.43 14.42 -0.98
C ASP A 5 -0.47 13.97 0.18
N ARG A 6 -0.47 14.69 1.31
CA ARG A 6 -1.34 14.36 2.46
C ARG A 6 -2.82 14.44 2.10
N ARG A 7 -3.23 15.47 1.37
CA ARG A 7 -4.63 15.62 0.92
C ARG A 7 -5.03 14.51 -0.05
N MET A 8 -4.13 14.10 -0.92
CA MET A 8 -4.36 12.98 -1.85
C MET A 8 -4.52 11.65 -1.09
N VAL A 9 -3.63 11.37 -0.14
CA VAL A 9 -3.76 10.20 0.75
C VAL A 9 -5.08 10.22 1.51
N GLN A 10 -5.47 11.38 2.05
CA GLN A 10 -6.74 11.52 2.77
C GLN A 10 -7.93 11.22 1.86
N ALA A 11 -7.93 11.75 0.63
CA ALA A 11 -9.00 11.50 -0.34
C ALA A 11 -9.15 10.00 -0.66
N TYR A 12 -8.05 9.24 -0.71
CA TYR A 12 -8.12 7.79 -0.84
C TYR A 12 -8.59 7.10 0.44
N LEU A 13 -8.15 7.56 1.61
CA LEU A 13 -8.59 7.00 2.89
C LEU A 13 -10.07 7.26 3.20
N ASP A 14 -10.67 8.30 2.62
CA ASP A 14 -12.10 8.59 2.79
C ASP A 14 -13.01 7.70 1.92
N ARG A 15 -12.43 6.94 0.98
CA ARG A 15 -13.19 6.07 0.06
C ARG A 15 -13.37 4.63 0.58
N PRO A 16 -14.44 3.93 0.20
CA PRO A 16 -14.59 2.49 0.41
C PRO A 16 -13.45 1.69 -0.24
N LEU A 17 -13.06 0.57 0.38
CA LEU A 17 -12.00 -0.30 -0.15
C LEU A 17 -12.34 -0.82 -1.57
N ASP A 18 -13.61 -1.17 -1.82
CA ASP A 18 -14.06 -1.66 -3.13
C ASP A 18 -13.84 -0.61 -4.24
N ASP A 19 -14.05 0.67 -3.94
CA ASP A 19 -13.81 1.76 -4.89
C ASP A 19 -12.32 1.96 -5.19
N LEU A 20 -11.46 1.75 -4.19
CA LEU A 20 -10.01 1.80 -4.38
C LEU A 20 -9.51 0.62 -5.23
N MET A 21 -10.07 -0.56 -4.99
CA MET A 21 -9.78 -1.75 -5.80
C MET A 21 -10.28 -1.54 -7.23
N ALA A 22 -11.49 -0.98 -7.42
CA ALA A 22 -11.98 -0.65 -8.76
C ALA A 22 -11.07 0.34 -9.50
N GLU A 23 -10.58 1.38 -8.82
CA GLU A 23 -9.61 2.32 -9.40
C GLU A 23 -8.28 1.65 -9.73
N LEU A 24 -7.75 0.82 -8.83
CA LEU A 24 -6.55 0.05 -9.09
C LEU A 24 -6.72 -0.80 -10.36
N ASN A 25 -7.91 -1.39 -10.56
CA ASN A 25 -8.26 -2.15 -11.76
C ASN A 25 -8.32 -1.31 -13.05
N LEU A 26 -8.37 0.02 -12.99
CA LEU A 26 -8.23 0.86 -14.19
C LEU A 26 -6.79 0.86 -14.70
N HIS A 27 -5.81 0.64 -13.82
CA HIS A 27 -4.39 0.56 -14.17
C HIS A 27 -4.00 -0.84 -14.70
N THR A 28 -4.90 -1.81 -14.64
CA THR A 28 -4.64 -3.21 -14.96
C THR A 28 -4.99 -3.58 -16.40
N ALA A 29 -5.19 -2.59 -17.29
CA ALA A 29 -5.67 -2.78 -18.66
C ALA A 29 -4.91 -3.84 -19.50
N GLU A 30 -3.66 -4.15 -19.13
CA GLU A 30 -2.83 -5.18 -19.77
C GLU A 30 -2.93 -6.58 -19.11
N THR A 31 -3.56 -6.69 -17.94
CA THR A 31 -3.70 -7.93 -17.16
C THR A 31 -5.18 -8.38 -17.14
N ARG A 32 -5.46 -9.67 -16.92
CA ARG A 32 -6.82 -10.25 -17.01
C ARG A 32 -7.73 -9.91 -15.81
N GLY A 33 -7.47 -8.79 -15.13
CA GLY A 33 -8.24 -8.25 -14.01
C GLY A 33 -7.45 -8.12 -12.72
N ILE A 34 -8.07 -7.47 -11.72
CA ILE A 34 -7.44 -7.08 -10.46
C ILE A 34 -6.78 -8.22 -9.68
N GLY A 35 -7.34 -9.43 -9.74
CA GLY A 35 -6.77 -10.59 -9.04
C GLY A 35 -5.38 -10.94 -9.56
N GLU A 36 -5.22 -11.01 -10.88
CA GLU A 36 -3.92 -11.30 -11.50
C GLU A 36 -2.93 -10.16 -11.27
N PHE A 37 -3.41 -8.92 -11.39
CA PHE A 37 -2.59 -7.76 -11.08
C PHE A 37 -2.08 -7.77 -9.63
N TRP A 38 -2.97 -8.01 -8.67
CA TRP A 38 -2.59 -8.06 -7.26
C TRP A 38 -1.54 -9.14 -7.01
N GLN A 39 -1.65 -10.32 -7.65
CA GLN A 39 -0.63 -11.37 -7.57
C GLN A 39 0.74 -10.93 -8.12
N GLN A 40 0.79 -10.05 -9.11
CA GLN A 40 2.05 -9.54 -9.65
C GLN A 40 2.74 -8.53 -8.71
N ILE A 41 1.96 -7.78 -7.91
CA ILE A 41 2.51 -6.75 -7.03
C ILE A 41 2.61 -7.19 -5.56
N VAL A 42 1.88 -8.23 -5.14
CA VAL A 42 1.83 -8.65 -3.73
C VAL A 42 3.19 -9.11 -3.23
N GLU A 43 3.98 -9.80 -4.06
CA GLU A 43 5.31 -10.27 -3.66
C GLU A 43 6.32 -9.12 -3.52
N PRO A 44 6.44 -8.17 -4.48
CA PRO A 44 7.20 -6.94 -4.25
C PRO A 44 6.76 -6.15 -3.01
N LEU A 45 5.45 -6.06 -2.77
CA LEU A 45 4.91 -5.39 -1.58
C LEU A 45 5.24 -6.18 -0.31
N ARG A 46 5.18 -7.50 -0.32
CA ARG A 46 5.54 -8.38 0.81
C ARG A 46 7.01 -8.22 1.16
N GLN A 47 7.90 -8.30 0.17
CA GLN A 47 9.32 -8.06 0.36
C GLN A 47 9.56 -6.72 1.05
N ARG A 48 8.88 -5.67 0.59
CA ARG A 48 9.06 -4.33 1.15
C ARG A 48 8.50 -4.15 2.56
N ILE A 49 7.23 -4.51 2.76
CA ILE A 49 6.49 -4.26 4.00
C ILE A 49 6.94 -5.21 5.11
N CYS A 50 7.18 -6.47 4.76
CA CYS A 50 7.44 -7.50 5.75
C CYS A 50 8.91 -7.74 6.00
N VAL A 51 9.74 -7.84 4.95
CA VAL A 51 11.17 -8.16 5.12
C VAL A 51 11.97 -6.90 5.40
N GLU A 52 11.86 -5.89 4.54
CA GLU A 52 12.70 -4.70 4.63
C GLU A 52 12.23 -3.71 5.70
N TRP A 53 10.93 -3.45 5.78
CA TRP A 53 10.37 -2.58 6.81
C TRP A 53 10.13 -3.30 8.15
N ASP A 54 9.98 -4.63 8.14
CA ASP A 54 9.66 -5.43 9.33
C ASP A 54 8.40 -4.93 10.06
N TRP A 55 7.32 -4.80 9.29
CA TRP A 55 6.02 -4.33 9.77
C TRP A 55 5.58 -5.00 11.08
N CYS A 56 5.79 -6.31 11.22
CA CYS A 56 5.29 -7.07 12.36
C CYS A 56 5.99 -6.74 13.68
N ARG A 57 7.26 -6.33 13.61
CA ARG A 57 7.96 -5.73 14.75
C ARG A 57 7.60 -4.27 14.90
N VAL A 58 7.61 -3.50 13.81
CA VAL A 58 7.32 -2.05 13.82
C VAL A 58 5.96 -1.75 14.45
N ARG A 59 4.89 -2.45 14.05
CA ARG A 59 3.53 -2.22 14.58
C ARG A 59 3.39 -2.41 16.09
N LYS A 60 4.27 -3.19 16.72
CA LYS A 60 4.27 -3.40 18.18
C LYS A 60 4.95 -2.26 18.95
N GLN A 61 5.84 -1.53 18.28
CA GLN A 61 6.66 -0.47 18.86
C GLN A 61 6.18 0.93 18.46
N ALA A 62 5.57 1.03 17.28
CA ALA A 62 5.10 2.29 16.72
C ALA A 62 3.68 2.60 17.20
N HIS A 63 3.49 3.83 17.67
CA HIS A 63 2.20 4.37 18.08
C HIS A 63 1.53 5.10 16.91
N PHE A 64 1.17 4.37 15.84
CA PHE A 64 0.36 4.95 14.75
C PHE A 64 -0.99 5.37 15.33
N LYS A 65 -1.31 6.67 15.30
CA LYS A 65 -2.48 7.22 16.00
C LYS A 65 -3.76 7.11 15.18
N ASN A 66 -3.63 7.03 13.86
CA ASN A 66 -4.73 6.98 12.91
C ASN A 66 -4.26 6.38 11.57
N ASP A 67 -5.23 6.15 10.68
CA ASP A 67 -4.99 5.57 9.35
C ASP A 67 -4.09 6.45 8.47
N MET A 68 -4.13 7.77 8.64
CA MET A 68 -3.25 8.71 7.93
C MET A 68 -1.79 8.49 8.34
N ASP A 69 -1.48 8.44 9.63
CA ASP A 69 -0.13 8.20 10.14
C ASP A 69 0.41 6.86 9.61
N LEU A 70 -0.45 5.84 9.56
CA LEU A 70 -0.08 4.53 9.03
C LEU A 70 0.14 4.55 7.51
N ALA A 71 -0.74 5.21 6.75
CA ALA A 71 -0.60 5.33 5.30
C ALA A 71 0.69 6.07 4.92
N VAL A 72 1.03 7.14 5.65
CA VAL A 72 2.29 7.87 5.46
C VAL A 72 3.51 6.98 5.73
N ALA A 73 3.46 6.17 6.78
CA ALA A 73 4.54 5.24 7.09
C ALA A 73 4.69 4.16 6.00
N VAL A 74 3.57 3.63 5.49
CA VAL A 74 3.56 2.69 4.36
C VAL A 74 4.17 3.33 3.12
N ILE A 75 3.78 4.55 2.74
CA ILE A 75 4.39 5.26 1.61
C ILE A 75 5.90 5.44 1.82
N GLY A 76 6.32 5.79 3.04
CA GLY A 76 7.73 5.89 3.41
C GLY A 76 8.47 4.56 3.21
N ALA A 77 7.88 3.44 3.64
CA ALA A 77 8.43 2.11 3.41
C ALA A 77 8.51 1.78 1.91
N LEU A 78 7.44 2.03 1.14
CA LEU A 78 7.38 1.73 -0.28
C LEU A 78 8.32 2.59 -1.15
N SER A 79 8.59 3.83 -0.72
CA SER A 79 9.46 4.79 -1.43
C SER A 79 10.93 4.75 -0.99
N ALA A 80 11.27 4.03 0.08
CA ALA A 80 12.63 3.95 0.60
C ALA A 80 13.66 3.41 -0.41
N GLN A 81 13.23 2.59 -1.38
CA GLN A 81 14.01 2.25 -2.57
C GLN A 81 13.07 2.08 -3.77
N VAL A 82 13.64 1.97 -4.97
CA VAL A 82 12.86 1.79 -6.20
C VAL A 82 12.05 0.50 -6.12
N LEU A 83 10.74 0.65 -5.92
CA LEU A 83 9.78 -0.42 -6.05
C LEU A 83 9.46 -0.60 -7.54
N ARG A 84 9.99 -1.66 -8.15
CA ARG A 84 9.67 -2.02 -9.54
C ARG A 84 8.33 -2.70 -9.57
N LEU A 85 7.27 -1.90 -9.71
CA LEU A 85 5.96 -2.41 -10.06
C LEU A 85 5.87 -2.60 -11.59
N PRO A 86 5.12 -3.60 -12.06
CA PRO A 86 4.93 -3.86 -13.49
C PRO A 86 4.19 -2.71 -14.21
N ILE A 87 3.60 -1.78 -13.45
CA ILE A 87 2.87 -0.61 -13.96
C ILE A 87 3.11 0.62 -13.07
N GLN A 88 2.86 1.80 -13.62
CA GLN A 88 2.84 3.05 -12.84
C GLN A 88 1.53 3.16 -12.08
N VAL A 89 1.58 2.92 -10.78
CA VAL A 89 0.47 3.10 -9.85
C VAL A 89 0.89 4.10 -8.77
N ASP A 90 -0.06 4.94 -8.36
CA ASP A 90 0.14 5.86 -7.26
C ASP A 90 0.39 5.11 -5.94
N LEU A 91 1.51 5.40 -5.28
CA LEU A 91 1.82 4.83 -3.97
C LEU A 91 0.80 5.23 -2.89
N ALA A 92 0.14 6.39 -3.03
CA ALA A 92 -0.93 6.80 -2.12
C ALA A 92 -2.14 5.88 -2.22
N LEU A 93 -2.53 5.46 -3.44
CA LEU A 93 -3.59 4.49 -3.66
C LEU A 93 -3.23 3.13 -3.05
N ILE A 94 -2.02 2.63 -3.32
CA ILE A 94 -1.55 1.35 -2.75
C ILE A 94 -1.54 1.42 -1.22
N ALA A 95 -1.02 2.51 -0.64
CA ALA A 95 -0.97 2.67 0.80
C ALA A 95 -2.37 2.68 1.43
N ALA A 96 -3.33 3.39 0.84
CA ALA A 96 -4.71 3.40 1.32
C ALA A 96 -5.36 2.00 1.25
N ILE A 97 -5.12 1.25 0.17
CA ILE A 97 -5.57 -0.15 0.03
C ILE A 97 -4.96 -1.03 1.13
N LEU A 98 -3.66 -0.93 1.37
CA LEU A 98 -2.97 -1.72 2.39
C LEU A 98 -3.46 -1.40 3.82
N VAL A 99 -3.71 -0.12 4.11
CA VAL A 99 -4.25 0.30 5.41
C VAL A 99 -5.67 -0.24 5.61
N LYS A 100 -6.55 -0.07 4.61
CA LYS A 100 -7.95 -0.51 4.69
C LYS A 100 -8.13 -2.03 4.64
N GLY A 101 -7.36 -2.71 3.80
CA GLY A 101 -7.36 -4.18 3.71
C GLY A 101 -6.65 -4.84 4.91
N GLY A 102 -5.88 -4.07 5.67
CA GLY A 102 -5.12 -4.52 6.82
C GLY A 102 -3.78 -5.14 6.43
N LEU A 103 -2.72 -4.64 7.05
CA LEU A 103 -1.35 -5.10 6.80
C LEU A 103 -1.02 -6.46 7.46
N ASN A 104 -1.98 -7.11 8.15
CA ASN A 104 -1.75 -8.39 8.83
C ASN A 104 -1.39 -9.53 7.87
N VAL A 105 -1.80 -9.45 6.60
CA VAL A 105 -1.45 -10.43 5.55
C VAL A 105 0.05 -10.41 5.20
N PHE A 106 0.75 -9.34 5.59
CA PHE A 106 2.19 -9.20 5.49
C PHE A 106 2.89 -9.54 6.81
N CYS A 107 2.24 -10.30 7.69
CA CYS A 107 2.90 -10.96 8.81
C CYS A 107 3.06 -12.45 8.57
N ALA A 108 4.18 -13.00 9.06
CA ALA A 108 4.74 -14.32 8.72
C ALA A 108 5.45 -14.34 7.35
N CYS A 109 6.59 -13.66 7.27
CA CYS A 109 7.53 -13.86 6.17
C CYS A 109 8.52 -14.94 6.57
N GLU A 110 8.17 -16.17 6.23
CA GLU A 110 9.01 -17.35 6.29
C GLU A 110 9.21 -17.89 4.87
#